data_AF-A0A3N1ZVA8-F1
#
_entry.id   AF-A0A3N1ZVA8-F1
#
_cell.length_a   1.000
_cell.length_b   1.000
_cell.length_c   1.000
_cell.angle_alpha   90.00
_cell.angle_beta   90.00
_cell.angle_gamma   90.00
#
_symmetry.space_group_name_H-M   'P 1'
#
loop_
_entity.id
_entity.type
_entity.pdbx_description
1 polymer ?
#
loop_
_entity_poly.entity_id
_entity_poly.type
_entity_poly.pdbx_seq_one_letter_code
_entity_poly.pdbx_strand_id
1 'polypeptide(L)'
;MEHEFQHPCPQRHRRAHHVVRPPHGAGRSITSIILAVRQHLPYELWHAVHLTTYLAVALSIPHQFTMDNMFETGWARAWWIGLYAATTFSLLAYRVLLPLVRSLRLGLRVSRVEELADDVVAITITGRGVDRLDVAAGQFLHWRFWTPSLVGQQHPFSLSAAPRGNSLRITVRSLGRGTARMMELKPGTRVSVQGPYGVFTARARTRDAVVLVGSGVGIAPVRAVLEETDTLPGRSLVVLRASAPEELYHLDEVQTLCAAKGAHLVMLTGPRGDSWVPAGQDLRLTDLAPWLGQADVYLCGPRSWMELVEADARAAGIAQAQLHAERFDF
;
A
#
# COMPACT_ATOMS: atom_id res chain seq x y z
N MET A 1 25.08 -61.60 -60.61
CA MET A 1 24.48 -60.48 -61.35
C MET A 1 23.89 -59.58 -60.27
N GLU A 2 24.41 -58.34 -60.18
CA GLU A 2 23.97 -57.21 -59.32
C GLU A 2 24.18 -57.39 -57.80
N HIS A 3 25.18 -56.79 -57.12
CA HIS A 3 25.43 -55.37 -56.77
C HIS A 3 24.25 -54.64 -56.09
N GLU A 4 24.29 -54.49 -54.75
CA GLU A 4 23.92 -53.23 -54.11
C GLU A 4 24.62 -53.02 -52.75
N PHE A 5 25.18 -51.83 -52.59
CA PHE A 5 25.88 -51.27 -51.44
C PHE A 5 24.87 -50.70 -50.42
N GLN A 6 25.11 -50.83 -49.11
CA GLN A 6 25.13 -49.67 -48.20
C GLN A 6 25.72 -49.97 -46.81
N HIS A 7 26.59 -49.06 -46.40
CA HIS A 7 27.43 -49.09 -45.20
C HIS A 7 26.70 -48.73 -43.89
N PRO A 8 27.25 -49.15 -42.73
CA PRO A 8 26.78 -48.81 -41.40
C PRO A 8 27.24 -47.41 -40.92
N CYS A 9 26.39 -46.76 -40.13
CA CYS A 9 26.61 -45.44 -39.50
C CYS A 9 27.56 -45.52 -38.29
N PRO A 10 28.54 -44.60 -38.13
CA PRO A 10 29.50 -44.62 -37.02
C PRO A 10 29.07 -43.77 -35.81
N GLN A 11 29.61 -44.16 -34.66
CA GLN A 11 29.38 -43.62 -33.32
C GLN A 11 29.66 -42.12 -33.18
N ARG A 12 28.75 -41.38 -32.51
CA ARG A 12 28.92 -39.95 -32.17
C ARG A 12 29.78 -39.77 -30.93
N HIS A 13 30.94 -39.14 -31.12
CA HIS A 13 31.77 -38.53 -30.08
C HIS A 13 31.02 -37.37 -29.37
N ARG A 14 31.00 -37.40 -28.02
CA ARG A 14 30.64 -36.26 -27.17
C ARG A 14 31.73 -35.18 -27.28
N ARG A 15 31.41 -34.02 -27.84
CA ARG A 15 32.22 -32.79 -27.71
C ARG A 15 31.80 -32.05 -26.45
N ALA A 16 32.77 -31.80 -25.57
CA ALA A 16 32.61 -30.91 -24.43
C ALA A 16 32.35 -29.48 -24.92
N HIS A 17 31.22 -28.90 -24.53
CA HIS A 17 30.93 -27.50 -24.74
C HIS A 17 31.78 -26.66 -23.77
N HIS A 18 32.80 -26.00 -24.31
CA HIS A 18 33.52 -24.94 -23.64
C HIS A 18 32.55 -23.76 -23.43
N VAL A 19 32.07 -23.58 -22.20
CA VAL A 19 31.37 -22.36 -21.80
C VAL A 19 32.43 -21.26 -21.68
N VAL A 20 32.44 -20.35 -22.65
CA VAL A 20 33.23 -19.12 -22.60
C VAL A 20 32.64 -18.25 -21.49
N ARG A 21 33.34 -18.14 -20.35
CA ARG A 21 33.02 -17.15 -19.31
C ARG A 21 33.42 -15.76 -19.84
N PRO A 22 32.54 -14.76 -19.79
CA PRO A 22 32.92 -13.40 -20.15
C PRO A 22 33.90 -12.83 -19.10
N PRO A 23 34.81 -11.93 -19.50
CA PRO A 23 35.78 -11.34 -18.59
C PRO A 23 35.08 -10.47 -17.54
N HIS A 24 35.53 -10.58 -16.29
CA HIS A 24 35.16 -9.70 -15.19
C HIS A 24 35.62 -8.26 -15.49
N GLY A 25 34.77 -7.51 -16.19
CA GLY A 25 34.84 -6.06 -16.33
C GLY A 25 33.60 -5.46 -15.67
N ALA A 26 33.80 -4.76 -14.56
CA ALA A 26 32.76 -4.14 -13.77
C ALA A 26 32.11 -2.95 -14.52
N GLY A 27 31.26 -3.25 -15.51
CA GLY A 27 30.23 -2.34 -15.95
C GLY A 27 29.07 -2.38 -14.95
N ARG A 28 29.24 -1.80 -13.76
CA ARG A 28 28.08 -1.54 -12.91
C ARG A 28 27.23 -0.53 -13.66
N SER A 29 26.14 -1.00 -14.30
CA SER A 29 25.13 -0.13 -14.88
C SER A 29 24.80 0.97 -13.88
N ILE A 30 24.67 2.22 -14.34
CA ILE A 30 24.35 3.37 -13.48
C ILE A 30 23.14 3.04 -12.58
N THR A 31 22.19 2.26 -13.09
CA THR A 31 21.04 1.74 -12.35
C THR A 31 21.41 0.85 -11.16
N SER A 32 22.43 -0.02 -11.26
CA SER A 32 22.87 -0.89 -10.15
C SER A 32 23.70 -0.13 -9.11
N ILE A 33 24.44 0.90 -9.52
CA ILE A 33 25.13 1.82 -8.60
C ILE A 33 24.10 2.63 -7.81
N ILE A 34 23.10 3.20 -8.49
CA ILE A 34 22.02 3.98 -7.84
C ILE A 34 21.24 3.11 -6.85
N LEU A 35 20.92 1.85 -7.23
CA LEU A 35 20.21 0.93 -6.35
C LEU A 35 21.03 0.54 -5.11
N ALA A 36 22.34 0.31 -5.27
CA ALA A 36 23.25 0.00 -4.16
C ALA A 36 23.49 1.21 -3.24
N VAL A 37 23.63 2.41 -3.80
CA VAL A 37 23.82 3.65 -3.03
C VAL A 37 22.56 4.01 -2.23
N ARG A 38 21.36 3.79 -2.79
CA ARG A 38 20.09 4.03 -2.10
C ARG A 38 19.94 3.23 -0.80
N GLN A 39 20.54 2.04 -0.70
CA GLN A 39 20.46 1.20 0.50
C GLN A 39 21.29 1.73 1.67
N HIS A 40 22.22 2.66 1.42
CA HIS A 40 23.16 3.16 2.42
C HIS A 40 23.01 4.65 2.73
N LEU A 41 22.15 5.38 2.02
CA LEU A 41 21.88 6.79 2.29
C LEU A 41 20.67 6.95 3.21
N PRO A 42 20.73 7.84 4.22
CA PRO A 42 19.54 8.28 4.94
C PRO A 42 18.49 8.81 3.96
N TYR A 43 17.22 8.54 4.22
CA TYR A 43 16.11 8.98 3.38
C TYR A 43 16.14 10.51 3.16
N GLU A 44 16.54 11.26 4.19
CA GLU A 44 16.66 12.71 4.18
C GLU A 44 17.70 13.20 3.17
N LEU A 45 18.85 12.53 3.10
CA LEU A 45 19.94 12.87 2.16
C LEU A 45 19.56 12.49 0.72
N TRP A 46 18.92 11.33 0.54
CA TRP A 46 18.37 10.94 -0.76
C TRP A 46 17.33 11.96 -1.26
N HIS A 47 16.44 12.41 -0.38
CA HIS A 47 15.45 13.44 -0.70
C HIS A 47 16.12 14.77 -1.09
N ALA A 48 17.15 15.19 -0.36
CA ALA A 48 17.89 16.42 -0.67
C ALA A 48 18.55 16.37 -2.07
N VAL A 49 19.21 15.25 -2.41
CA VAL A 49 19.77 15.02 -3.76
C VAL A 49 18.67 15.01 -4.81
N HIS A 50 17.50 14.44 -4.51
CA HIS A 50 16.38 14.48 -5.44
C HIS A 50 15.86 15.92 -5.63
N LEU A 51 15.86 16.74 -4.58
CA LEU A 51 15.45 18.15 -4.65
C LEU A 51 16.38 18.99 -5.52
N THR A 52 17.69 18.73 -5.51
CA THR A 52 18.63 19.43 -6.40
C THR A 52 18.38 19.12 -7.88
N THR A 53 17.77 17.98 -8.21
CA THR A 53 17.36 17.66 -9.59
C THR A 53 16.26 18.61 -10.06
N TYR A 54 15.27 18.92 -9.22
CA TYR A 54 14.25 19.92 -9.56
C TYR A 54 14.86 21.31 -9.75
N LEU A 55 15.83 21.70 -8.91
CA LEU A 55 16.55 22.96 -9.06
C LEU A 55 17.34 23.00 -10.37
N ALA A 56 18.03 21.92 -10.73
CA ALA A 56 18.77 21.81 -11.98
C ALA A 56 17.84 21.94 -13.21
N VAL A 57 16.67 21.28 -13.19
CA VAL A 57 15.65 21.44 -14.24
C VAL A 57 15.10 22.87 -14.28
N ALA A 58 14.82 23.48 -13.13
CA ALA A 58 14.33 24.84 -13.06
C ALA A 58 15.34 25.87 -13.60
N LEU A 59 16.64 25.64 -13.39
CA LEU A 59 17.72 26.49 -13.89
C LEU A 59 18.07 26.23 -15.37
N SER A 60 17.89 24.99 -15.85
CA SER A 60 18.17 24.66 -17.26
C SER A 60 17.19 25.32 -18.21
N ILE A 61 15.94 25.52 -17.80
CA ILE A 61 14.90 26.15 -18.65
C ILE A 61 15.27 27.59 -19.02
N PRO A 62 15.57 28.53 -18.10
CA PRO A 62 16.06 29.86 -18.44
C PRO A 62 17.36 29.83 -19.27
N HIS A 63 18.27 28.90 -18.94
CA HIS A 63 19.55 28.76 -19.64
C HIS A 63 19.39 28.40 -21.12
N GLN A 64 18.41 27.56 -21.47
CA GLN A 64 18.07 27.24 -22.85
C GLN A 64 17.67 28.47 -23.69
N PHE A 65 17.09 29.51 -23.07
CA PHE A 65 16.73 30.74 -23.75
C PHE A 65 17.87 31.75 -23.89
N THR A 66 19.01 31.49 -23.23
CA THR A 66 20.25 32.29 -23.31
C THR A 66 21.29 31.71 -24.27
N MET A 67 21.07 30.48 -24.75
CA MET A 67 21.92 29.83 -25.74
C MET A 67 21.47 30.25 -27.14
N ASP A 68 22.40 30.82 -27.91
CA ASP A 68 22.15 31.26 -29.28
C ASP A 68 21.70 30.07 -30.16
N ASN A 69 20.74 30.33 -31.05
CA ASN A 69 20.19 29.42 -32.06
C ASN A 69 19.07 28.41 -31.69
N MET A 70 18.69 28.17 -30.43
CA MET A 70 17.62 27.17 -30.12
C MET A 70 16.18 27.72 -30.13
N PHE A 71 15.97 29.05 -30.05
CA PHE A 71 14.63 29.67 -29.98
C PHE A 71 14.53 31.02 -30.71
N GLU A 72 15.29 31.20 -31.79
CA GLU A 72 15.62 32.54 -32.26
C GLU A 72 14.53 33.33 -32.99
N THR A 73 13.40 32.78 -33.43
CA THR A 73 12.34 33.67 -34.00
C THR A 73 10.90 33.13 -33.90
N GLY A 74 9.97 34.06 -33.62
CA GLY A 74 8.54 33.93 -33.91
C GLY A 74 7.69 33.13 -32.92
N TRP A 75 6.64 32.51 -33.44
CA TRP A 75 5.60 31.81 -32.68
C TRP A 75 6.14 30.59 -31.91
N ALA A 76 7.23 29.96 -32.37
CA ALA A 76 7.84 28.80 -31.72
C ALA A 76 8.37 29.13 -30.32
N ARG A 77 8.98 30.32 -30.14
CA ARG A 77 9.43 30.80 -28.82
C ARG A 77 8.24 30.99 -27.87
N ALA A 78 7.17 31.61 -28.35
CA ALA A 78 5.95 31.80 -27.57
C ALA A 78 5.27 30.46 -27.21
N TRP A 79 5.26 29.50 -28.13
CA TRP A 79 4.75 28.15 -27.91
C TRP A 79 5.49 27.44 -26.77
N TRP A 80 6.83 27.41 -26.80
CA TRP A 80 7.64 26.75 -25.76
C TRP A 80 7.52 27.44 -24.39
N ILE A 81 7.52 28.78 -24.37
CA ILE A 81 7.24 29.53 -23.13
C ILE A 81 5.86 29.16 -22.58
N GLY A 82 4.85 29.11 -23.44
CA GLY A 82 3.50 28.69 -23.07
C GLY A 82 3.47 27.28 -22.47
N LEU A 83 4.16 26.32 -23.08
CA LEU A 83 4.23 24.93 -22.60
C LEU A 83 4.94 24.84 -21.24
N TYR A 84 6.04 25.55 -21.04
CA TYR A 84 6.75 25.59 -19.75
C TYR A 84 5.94 26.31 -18.67
N ALA A 85 5.25 27.40 -19.02
CA ALA A 85 4.35 28.11 -18.11
C ALA A 85 3.17 27.21 -17.70
N ALA A 86 2.54 26.53 -18.66
CA ALA A 86 1.44 25.60 -18.39
C ALA A 86 1.88 24.41 -17.53
N THR A 87 3.08 23.86 -17.79
CA THR A 87 3.66 22.76 -16.99
C THR A 87 3.97 23.22 -15.56
N THR A 88 4.65 24.36 -15.41
CA THR A 88 4.97 24.95 -14.09
C THR A 88 3.69 25.28 -13.32
N PHE A 89 2.72 25.91 -13.98
CA PHE A 89 1.41 26.18 -13.40
C PHE A 89 0.73 24.90 -12.94
N SER A 90 0.69 23.85 -13.77
CA SER A 90 0.08 22.56 -13.41
C SER A 90 0.78 21.94 -12.20
N LEU A 91 2.12 21.94 -12.16
CA LEU A 91 2.87 21.44 -11.02
C LEU A 91 2.56 22.21 -9.74
N LEU A 92 2.60 23.55 -9.77
CA LEU A 92 2.28 24.38 -8.60
C LEU A 92 0.82 24.23 -8.18
N ALA A 93 -0.11 24.23 -9.13
CA ALA A 93 -1.54 24.10 -8.90
C ALA A 93 -1.87 22.77 -8.21
N TYR A 94 -1.42 21.64 -8.77
CA TYR A 94 -1.80 20.31 -8.28
C TYR A 94 -0.90 19.77 -7.18
N ARG A 95 0.36 20.20 -7.08
CA ARG A 95 1.32 19.69 -6.08
C ARG A 95 1.44 20.57 -4.83
N VAL A 96 1.10 21.86 -4.94
CA VAL A 96 1.23 22.81 -3.82
C VAL A 96 -0.12 23.45 -3.47
N LEU A 97 -0.71 24.21 -4.40
CA LEU A 97 -1.87 25.06 -4.12
C LEU A 97 -3.11 24.24 -3.73
N LEU A 98 -3.52 23.27 -4.54
CA LEU A 98 -4.72 22.50 -4.29
C LEU A 98 -4.62 21.66 -3.00
N PRO A 99 -3.52 20.92 -2.72
CA PRO A 99 -3.34 20.23 -1.44
C PRO A 99 -3.33 21.18 -0.23
N LEU A 100 -2.71 22.36 -0.36
CA LEU A 100 -2.67 23.36 0.72
C LEU A 100 -4.06 23.94 0.98
N VAL A 101 -4.77 24.37 -0.06
CA VAL A 101 -6.14 24.91 0.05
C VAL A 101 -7.08 23.87 0.63
N ARG A 102 -7.01 22.60 0.17
CA ARG A 102 -7.78 21.49 0.76
C ARG A 102 -7.47 21.32 2.25
N SER A 103 -6.19 21.27 2.61
CA SER A 103 -5.76 21.13 4.01
C SER A 103 -6.27 22.28 4.90
N LEU A 104 -6.18 23.53 4.43
CA LEU A 104 -6.64 24.71 5.16
C LEU A 104 -8.17 24.75 5.31
N ARG A 105 -8.91 24.36 4.26
CA ARG A 105 -10.38 24.28 4.30
C ARG A 105 -10.84 23.25 5.32
N LEU A 106 -10.28 22.04 5.25
CA LEU A 106 -10.63 20.95 6.17
C LEU A 106 -10.19 21.25 7.60
N GLY A 107 -9.05 21.90 7.80
CA GLY A 107 -8.55 22.27 9.12
C GLY A 107 -8.34 21.05 10.03
N LEU A 108 -7.88 19.93 9.44
CA LEU A 108 -7.75 18.65 10.15
C LEU A 108 -6.80 18.77 11.34
N ARG A 109 -7.21 18.21 12.48
CA ARG A 109 -6.40 18.11 13.69
C ARG A 109 -6.58 16.76 14.35
N VAL A 110 -5.51 16.26 14.95
CA VAL A 110 -5.58 15.12 15.88
C VAL A 110 -6.49 15.53 17.04
N SER A 111 -7.55 14.77 17.27
CA SER A 111 -8.47 14.99 18.40
C SER A 111 -8.21 14.01 19.54
N ARG A 112 -7.77 12.79 19.23
CA ARG A 112 -7.49 11.73 20.20
C ARG A 112 -6.36 10.83 19.69
N VAL A 113 -5.50 10.40 20.60
CA VAL A 113 -4.51 9.33 20.40
C VAL A 113 -4.74 8.32 21.52
N GLU A 114 -4.88 7.05 21.15
CA GLU A 114 -5.18 5.96 22.06
C GLU A 114 -4.18 4.83 21.82
N GLU A 115 -3.49 4.39 22.86
CA GLU A 115 -2.61 3.22 22.79
C GLU A 115 -3.44 1.95 22.76
N LEU A 116 -3.18 1.12 21.75
CA LEU A 116 -3.76 -0.22 21.64
C LEU A 116 -2.77 -1.29 22.13
N ALA A 117 -1.48 -1.01 21.99
CA ALA A 117 -0.34 -1.80 22.47
C ALA A 117 0.90 -0.90 22.53
N ASP A 118 1.99 -1.39 23.14
CA ASP A 118 3.25 -0.64 23.29
C ASP A 118 3.79 -0.06 21.97
N ASP A 119 3.56 -0.73 20.84
CA ASP A 119 4.01 -0.29 19.52
C ASP A 119 2.86 0.10 18.57
N VAL A 120 1.61 0.23 19.05
CA VAL A 120 0.44 0.55 18.22
C VAL A 120 -0.48 1.59 18.84
N VAL A 121 -0.79 2.65 18.07
CA VAL A 121 -1.77 3.69 18.43
C VAL A 121 -2.90 3.81 17.42
N ALA A 122 -4.10 4.07 17.92
CA ALA A 122 -5.21 4.62 17.14
C ALA A 122 -5.19 6.14 17.22
N ILE A 123 -5.16 6.81 16.06
CA ILE A 123 -5.17 8.26 15.96
C ILE A 123 -6.50 8.68 15.34
N THR A 124 -7.28 9.47 16.07
CA THR A 124 -8.51 10.09 15.56
C THR A 124 -8.21 11.52 15.13
N ILE A 125 -8.63 11.85 13.91
CA ILE A 125 -8.48 13.15 13.27
C ILE A 125 -9.87 13.71 13.03
N THR A 126 -10.07 14.99 13.35
CA THR A 126 -11.32 15.70 13.08
C THR A 126 -11.07 16.97 12.28
N GLY A 127 -12.06 17.40 11.53
CA GLY A 127 -12.03 18.68 10.83
C GLY A 127 -13.39 19.05 10.26
N ARG A 128 -13.42 20.07 9.42
CA ARG A 128 -14.63 20.59 8.78
C ARG A 128 -14.80 19.98 7.41
N GLY A 129 -15.99 19.53 7.05
CA GLY A 129 -16.26 19.07 5.70
C GLY A 129 -15.51 17.77 5.35
N VAL A 130 -15.23 16.91 6.34
CA VAL A 130 -14.54 15.63 6.14
C VAL A 130 -15.38 14.70 5.28
N ASP A 131 -16.70 14.77 5.41
CA ASP A 131 -17.69 14.14 4.54
C ASP A 131 -17.45 14.43 3.05
N ARG A 132 -16.95 15.63 2.72
CA ARG A 132 -16.67 16.04 1.33
C ARG A 132 -15.41 15.43 0.75
N LEU A 133 -14.61 14.72 1.55
CA LEU A 133 -13.48 13.96 1.03
C LEU A 133 -13.92 12.70 0.27
N ASP A 134 -15.17 12.26 0.42
CA ASP A 134 -15.73 11.03 -0.18
C ASP A 134 -14.79 9.83 -0.02
N VAL A 135 -14.24 9.68 1.19
CA VAL A 135 -13.42 8.51 1.54
C VAL A 135 -14.34 7.38 1.95
N ALA A 136 -14.02 6.16 1.53
CA ALA A 136 -14.66 4.94 2.01
C ALA A 136 -13.74 4.19 3.00
N ALA A 137 -14.33 3.35 3.84
CA ALA A 137 -13.58 2.46 4.71
C ALA A 137 -12.63 1.55 3.92
N GLY A 138 -11.45 1.32 4.48
CA GLY A 138 -10.38 0.52 3.87
C GLY A 138 -9.52 1.30 2.86
N GLN A 139 -9.97 2.45 2.35
CA GLN A 139 -9.11 3.35 1.57
C GLN A 139 -7.99 3.92 2.44
N PHE A 140 -6.89 4.29 1.77
CA PHE A 140 -5.79 4.99 2.41
C PHE A 140 -5.67 6.42 1.95
N LEU A 141 -5.17 7.25 2.86
CA LEU A 141 -4.70 8.58 2.57
C LEU A 141 -3.22 8.65 2.89
N HIS A 142 -2.59 9.64 2.29
CA HIS A 142 -1.27 10.07 2.67
C HIS A 142 -1.37 11.16 3.73
N TRP A 143 -0.89 10.87 4.92
CA TRP A 143 -0.98 11.71 6.10
C TRP A 143 0.33 12.46 6.34
N ARG A 144 0.21 13.76 6.62
CA ARG A 144 1.32 14.62 7.05
C ARG A 144 0.95 15.30 8.36
N PHE A 145 1.71 15.00 9.41
CA PHE A 145 1.54 15.58 10.73
C PHE A 145 2.48 16.77 10.91
N TRP A 146 1.94 17.90 11.33
CA TRP A 146 2.69 19.16 11.43
C TRP A 146 3.39 19.25 12.78
N THR A 147 4.44 18.44 12.93
CA THR A 147 5.41 18.53 14.02
C THR A 147 6.81 18.75 13.45
N PRO A 148 7.77 19.32 14.20
CA PRO A 148 9.14 19.49 13.72
C PRO A 148 9.79 18.19 13.20
N SER A 149 9.41 17.04 13.77
CA SER A 149 9.94 15.73 13.43
C SER A 149 9.24 15.05 12.24
N LEU A 150 8.01 15.46 11.88
CA LEU A 150 7.17 14.76 10.88
C LEU A 150 6.73 15.62 9.69
N VAL A 151 6.86 16.95 9.76
CA VAL A 151 6.30 17.86 8.72
C VAL A 151 6.85 17.59 7.31
N GLY A 152 8.09 17.14 7.20
CA GLY A 152 8.72 16.77 5.92
C GLY A 152 8.32 15.40 5.39
N GLN A 153 7.59 14.59 6.17
CA GLN A 153 7.27 13.20 5.85
C GLN A 153 5.79 13.05 5.50
N GLN A 154 5.50 12.03 4.70
CA GLN A 154 4.15 11.68 4.29
C GLN A 154 4.01 10.17 4.42
N HIS A 155 2.98 9.73 5.14
CA HIS A 155 2.82 8.33 5.49
C HIS A 155 1.49 7.81 4.95
N PRO A 156 1.49 6.73 4.15
CA PRO A 156 0.26 6.09 3.72
C PRO A 156 -0.34 5.29 4.88
N PHE A 157 -1.57 5.61 5.28
CA PHE A 157 -2.33 4.79 6.22
C PHE A 157 -3.77 4.66 5.77
N SER A 158 -4.27 3.43 5.79
CA SER A 158 -5.68 3.13 5.62
C SER A 158 -6.49 3.60 6.82
N LEU A 159 -7.76 3.91 6.57
CA LEU A 159 -8.70 4.16 7.63
C LEU A 159 -8.95 2.89 8.45
N SER A 160 -9.00 3.06 9.76
CA SER A 160 -9.31 2.02 10.75
C SER A 160 -10.72 2.11 11.33
N ALA A 161 -11.52 3.04 10.80
CA ALA A 161 -12.96 3.14 11.00
C ALA A 161 -13.60 3.77 9.77
N ALA A 162 -14.87 3.49 9.53
CA ALA A 162 -15.67 4.19 8.55
C ALA A 162 -15.70 5.70 8.88
N PRO A 163 -15.56 6.59 7.88
CA PRO A 163 -15.72 8.02 8.11
C PRO A 163 -17.08 8.32 8.74
N ARG A 164 -17.08 8.91 9.94
CA ARG A 164 -18.31 9.31 10.63
C ARG A 164 -18.34 10.81 10.84
N GLY A 165 -19.26 11.46 10.13
CA GLY A 165 -19.44 12.91 10.15
C GLY A 165 -18.13 13.63 9.86
N ASN A 166 -17.54 14.21 10.91
CA ASN A 166 -16.34 15.03 10.82
C ASN A 166 -15.07 14.32 11.32
N SER A 167 -15.07 12.99 11.44
CA SER A 167 -13.97 12.21 12.01
C SER A 167 -13.43 11.13 11.07
N LEU A 168 -12.11 10.96 11.11
CA LEU A 168 -11.35 9.88 10.48
C LEU A 168 -10.49 9.22 11.55
N ARG A 169 -10.29 7.91 11.45
CA ARG A 169 -9.39 7.19 12.36
C ARG A 169 -8.40 6.35 11.56
N ILE A 170 -7.15 6.35 12.01
CA ILE A 170 -6.10 5.47 11.49
C ILE A 170 -5.48 4.70 12.64
N THR A 171 -4.85 3.57 12.32
CA THR A 171 -4.06 2.78 13.26
C THR A 171 -2.64 2.72 12.76
N VAL A 172 -1.69 3.09 13.61
CA VAL A 172 -0.27 3.19 13.26
C VAL A 172 0.52 2.25 14.15
N ARG A 173 1.34 1.39 13.53
CA ARG A 173 2.34 0.57 14.21
C ARG A 173 3.72 1.19 14.06
N SER A 174 4.51 1.18 15.13
CA SER A 174 5.89 1.67 15.15
C SER A 174 6.83 0.68 14.44
N LEU A 175 7.06 0.88 13.14
CA LEU A 175 7.96 0.05 12.32
C LEU A 175 9.25 0.77 11.89
N GLY A 176 9.31 2.09 12.03
CA GLY A 176 10.48 2.89 11.69
C GLY A 176 10.48 4.25 12.36
N ARG A 177 11.51 5.05 12.11
CA ARG A 177 11.73 6.35 12.79
C ARG A 177 10.52 7.28 12.68
N GLY A 178 9.89 7.38 11.50
CA GLY A 178 8.72 8.23 11.29
C GLY A 178 7.50 7.76 12.09
N THR A 179 7.15 6.48 12.02
CA THR A 179 6.01 5.91 12.77
C THR A 179 6.25 5.91 14.28
N ALA A 180 7.50 5.71 14.73
CA ALA A 180 7.86 5.82 16.15
C ALA A 180 7.56 7.22 16.71
N ARG A 181 7.81 8.28 15.93
CA ARG A 181 7.45 9.65 16.32
C ARG A 181 5.95 9.90 16.31
N MET A 182 5.15 9.08 15.64
CA MET A 182 3.70 9.21 15.66
C MET A 182 3.08 8.72 16.97
N MET A 183 3.77 7.83 17.69
CA MET A 183 3.36 7.38 19.02
C MET A 183 3.28 8.56 20.02
N GLU A 184 4.09 9.60 19.80
CA GLU A 184 4.19 10.79 20.64
C GLU A 184 3.24 11.93 20.20
N LEU A 185 2.35 11.70 19.22
CA LEU A 185 1.44 12.74 18.72
C LEU A 185 0.48 13.22 19.81
N LYS A 186 0.25 14.53 19.84
CA LYS A 186 -0.65 15.15 20.81
C LYS A 186 -1.94 15.63 20.15
N PRO A 187 -3.09 15.57 20.86
CA PRO A 187 -4.28 16.29 20.45
C PRO A 187 -3.98 17.76 20.12
N GLY A 188 -4.63 18.28 19.08
CA GLY A 188 -4.40 19.62 18.53
C GLY A 188 -3.37 19.68 17.40
N THR A 189 -2.57 18.63 17.17
CA THR A 189 -1.60 18.58 16.07
C THR A 189 -2.30 18.74 14.73
N ARG A 190 -1.85 19.69 13.89
CA ARG A 190 -2.42 19.91 12.56
C ARG A 190 -2.05 18.77 11.61
N VAL A 191 -2.98 18.43 10.74
CA VAL A 191 -2.82 17.32 9.79
C VAL A 191 -3.15 17.83 8.38
N SER A 192 -2.35 17.39 7.41
CA SER A 192 -2.66 17.51 5.99
C SER A 192 -2.83 16.11 5.41
N VAL A 193 -3.78 15.96 4.50
CA VAL A 193 -4.03 14.68 3.81
C VAL A 193 -4.01 14.86 2.31
N GLN A 194 -3.60 13.81 1.61
CA GLN A 194 -3.74 13.65 0.17
C GLN A 194 -4.40 12.31 -0.13
N GLY A 195 -5.38 12.28 -1.03
CA GLY A 195 -6.22 11.12 -1.32
C GLY A 195 -7.68 11.52 -1.56
N PRO A 196 -8.62 10.57 -1.50
CA PRO A 196 -8.43 9.16 -1.15
C PRO A 196 -7.74 8.31 -2.24
N TYR A 197 -7.15 7.19 -1.83
CA TYR A 197 -6.54 6.17 -2.69
C TYR A 197 -6.96 4.75 -2.25
N GLY A 198 -6.69 3.77 -3.11
CA GLY A 198 -7.00 2.37 -2.83
C GLY A 198 -8.41 1.97 -3.26
N VAL A 199 -8.54 0.68 -3.57
CA VAL A 199 -9.80 0.04 -4.01
C VAL A 199 -10.33 -0.98 -3.00
N PHE A 200 -9.60 -1.19 -1.89
CA PHE A 200 -9.98 -2.05 -0.77
C PHE A 200 -11.17 -1.46 0.00
N THR A 201 -12.37 -1.59 -0.58
CA THR A 201 -13.59 -0.94 -0.08
C THR A 201 -14.80 -1.84 -0.33
N ALA A 202 -15.85 -1.67 0.47
CA ALA A 202 -17.14 -2.32 0.21
C ALA A 202 -17.74 -1.93 -1.16
N ARG A 203 -17.33 -0.78 -1.74
CA ARG A 203 -17.77 -0.32 -3.07
C ARG A 203 -17.26 -1.19 -4.22
N ALA A 204 -16.15 -1.91 -4.02
CA ALA A 204 -15.58 -2.81 -5.01
C ALA A 204 -16.25 -4.20 -5.05
N ARG A 205 -17.24 -4.42 -4.18
CA ARG A 205 -17.87 -5.71 -3.97
C ARG A 205 -18.64 -6.18 -5.20
N THR A 206 -18.49 -7.46 -5.54
CA THR A 206 -19.14 -8.13 -6.67
C THR A 206 -20.12 -9.23 -6.25
N ARG A 207 -20.10 -9.63 -4.96
CA ARG A 207 -20.87 -10.74 -4.40
C ARG A 207 -21.51 -10.39 -3.05
N ASP A 208 -22.65 -10.99 -2.73
CA ASP A 208 -23.34 -10.73 -1.47
C ASP A 208 -22.76 -11.48 -0.26
N ALA A 209 -22.01 -12.58 -0.44
CA ALA A 209 -21.30 -13.17 0.69
C ALA A 209 -19.94 -12.45 0.88
N VAL A 210 -19.43 -12.39 2.11
CA VAL A 210 -18.17 -11.69 2.39
C VAL A 210 -17.29 -12.46 3.37
N VAL A 211 -16.00 -12.53 3.05
CA VAL A 211 -14.97 -13.05 3.94
C VAL A 211 -13.94 -11.94 4.15
N LEU A 212 -13.79 -11.48 5.39
CA LEU A 212 -12.82 -10.45 5.76
C LEU A 212 -11.70 -11.12 6.58
N VAL A 213 -10.45 -11.02 6.12
CA VAL A 213 -9.30 -11.70 6.74
C VAL A 213 -8.23 -10.67 7.09
N GLY A 214 -7.95 -10.50 8.38
CA GLY A 214 -7.02 -9.50 8.91
C GLY A 214 -5.91 -10.12 9.75
N SER A 215 -4.68 -9.60 9.63
CA SER A 215 -3.55 -10.05 10.45
C SER A 215 -2.75 -8.89 11.04
N GLY A 216 -2.55 -8.90 12.36
CA GLY A 216 -1.88 -7.83 13.10
C GLY A 216 -2.48 -6.45 12.79
N VAL A 217 -1.65 -5.47 12.40
CA VAL A 217 -2.15 -4.11 12.07
C VAL A 217 -3.12 -4.09 10.86
N GLY A 218 -3.10 -5.13 10.02
CA GLY A 218 -4.08 -5.31 8.93
C GLY A 218 -5.51 -5.56 9.41
N ILE A 219 -5.71 -5.85 10.70
CA ILE A 219 -7.05 -5.92 11.31
C ILE A 219 -7.75 -4.55 11.27
N ALA A 220 -7.01 -3.45 11.34
CA ALA A 220 -7.58 -2.11 11.33
C ALA A 220 -8.36 -1.77 10.03
N PRO A 221 -7.80 -1.96 8.82
CA PRO A 221 -8.55 -1.86 7.57
C PRO A 221 -9.73 -2.83 7.48
N VAL A 222 -9.55 -4.08 7.93
CA VAL A 222 -10.63 -5.09 7.95
C VAL A 222 -11.80 -4.65 8.82
N ARG A 223 -11.51 -4.12 10.01
CA ARG A 223 -12.50 -3.55 10.93
C ARG A 223 -13.21 -2.32 10.34
N ALA A 224 -12.50 -1.51 9.55
CA ALA A 224 -13.13 -0.41 8.83
C ALA A 224 -14.10 -0.93 7.76
N VAL A 225 -13.65 -1.85 6.90
CA VAL A 225 -14.48 -2.42 5.83
C VAL A 225 -15.70 -3.16 6.40
N LEU A 226 -15.54 -3.93 7.49
CA LEU A 226 -16.65 -4.58 8.19
C LEU A 226 -17.76 -3.60 8.60
N GLU A 227 -17.38 -2.40 9.02
CA GLU A 227 -18.33 -1.38 9.48
C GLU A 227 -19.22 -0.85 8.34
N GLU A 228 -18.66 -0.65 7.15
CA GLU A 228 -19.41 -0.21 5.95
C GLU A 228 -20.04 -1.35 5.17
N THR A 229 -19.59 -2.58 5.35
CA THR A 229 -20.08 -3.73 4.58
C THR A 229 -21.40 -4.23 5.10
N ASP A 230 -22.38 -4.38 4.20
CA ASP A 230 -23.61 -5.12 4.50
C ASP A 230 -23.32 -6.62 4.58
N THR A 231 -23.72 -7.21 5.69
CA THR A 231 -23.49 -8.63 5.98
C THR A 231 -24.76 -9.43 5.79
N LEU A 232 -24.58 -10.71 5.47
CA LEU A 232 -25.64 -11.68 5.37
C LEU A 232 -25.41 -12.76 6.44
N PRO A 233 -26.36 -12.97 7.38
CA PRO A 233 -26.25 -14.02 8.39
C PRO A 233 -25.96 -15.38 7.75
N GLY A 234 -24.95 -16.08 8.28
CA GLY A 234 -24.49 -17.36 7.75
C GLY A 234 -23.68 -17.28 6.43
N ARG A 235 -23.50 -16.08 5.86
CA ARG A 235 -22.73 -15.79 4.63
C ARG A 235 -21.74 -14.64 4.83
N SER A 236 -21.33 -14.38 6.06
CA SER A 236 -20.35 -13.35 6.42
C SER A 236 -19.39 -13.91 7.45
N LEU A 237 -18.11 -13.91 7.12
CA LEU A 237 -17.03 -14.45 7.95
C LEU A 237 -15.97 -13.36 8.15
N VAL A 238 -15.51 -13.22 9.39
CA VAL A 238 -14.37 -12.39 9.77
C VAL A 238 -13.33 -13.30 10.41
N VAL A 239 -12.13 -13.32 9.86
CA VAL A 239 -11.00 -14.08 10.39
C VAL A 239 -9.93 -13.12 10.86
N LEU A 240 -9.58 -13.15 12.13
CA LEU A 240 -8.50 -12.37 12.69
C LEU A 240 -7.33 -13.29 13.04
N ARG A 241 -6.14 -12.94 12.58
CA ARG A 241 -4.91 -13.69 12.80
C ARG A 241 -3.89 -12.87 13.59
N ALA A 242 -3.28 -13.48 14.59
CA ALA A 242 -2.23 -12.86 15.40
C ALA A 242 -1.23 -13.89 15.93
N SER A 243 -0.07 -13.44 16.42
CA SER A 243 0.88 -14.33 17.10
C SER A 243 0.47 -14.59 18.55
N ALA A 244 -0.13 -13.58 19.18
CA ALA A 244 -0.67 -13.62 20.53
C ALA A 244 -2.02 -12.87 20.61
N PRO A 245 -2.92 -13.19 21.56
CA PRO A 245 -4.23 -12.55 21.68
C PRO A 245 -4.20 -11.02 21.77
N GLU A 246 -3.20 -10.46 22.44
CA GLU A 246 -2.99 -9.02 22.60
C GLU A 246 -2.66 -8.29 21.28
N GLU A 247 -2.22 -9.02 20.24
CA GLU A 247 -1.98 -8.44 18.91
C GLU A 247 -3.26 -8.41 18.04
N LEU A 248 -4.40 -8.89 18.55
CA LEU A 248 -5.71 -8.75 17.89
C LEU A 248 -6.24 -7.32 18.10
N TYR A 249 -5.58 -6.33 17.50
CA TYR A 249 -5.95 -4.92 17.64
C TYR A 249 -7.41 -4.68 17.25
N HIS A 250 -8.12 -3.84 18.00
CA HIS A 250 -9.56 -3.55 17.81
C HIS A 250 -10.51 -4.74 18.02
N LEU A 251 -10.09 -5.80 18.73
CA LEU A 251 -10.90 -7.01 18.92
C LEU A 251 -12.31 -6.70 19.43
N ASP A 252 -12.45 -5.90 20.49
CA ASP A 252 -13.75 -5.57 21.10
C ASP A 252 -14.70 -4.89 20.10
N GLU A 253 -14.15 -3.99 19.27
CA GLU A 253 -14.92 -3.32 18.22
C GLU A 253 -15.33 -4.30 17.11
N VAL A 254 -14.42 -5.20 16.69
CA VAL A 254 -14.73 -6.22 15.68
C VAL A 254 -15.79 -7.19 16.21
N GLN A 255 -15.69 -7.62 17.46
CA GLN A 255 -16.69 -8.47 18.12
C GLN A 255 -18.06 -7.79 18.15
N THR A 256 -18.10 -6.53 18.57
CA THR A 256 -19.33 -5.72 18.61
C THR A 256 -19.96 -5.60 17.21
N LEU A 257 -19.13 -5.29 16.20
CA LEU A 257 -19.59 -5.20 14.82
C LEU A 257 -20.11 -6.54 14.30
N CYS A 258 -19.36 -7.63 14.52
CA CYS A 258 -19.77 -8.98 14.10
C CYS A 258 -21.10 -9.39 14.72
N ALA A 259 -21.28 -9.15 16.02
CA ALA A 259 -22.53 -9.43 16.72
C ALA A 259 -23.71 -8.60 16.17
N ALA A 260 -23.52 -7.29 15.99
CA ALA A 260 -24.55 -6.41 15.46
C ALA A 260 -24.93 -6.73 14.00
N LYS A 261 -23.98 -7.23 13.22
CA LYS A 261 -24.12 -7.53 11.79
C LYS A 261 -24.40 -9.01 11.49
N GLY A 262 -24.41 -9.88 12.49
CA GLY A 262 -24.58 -11.33 12.28
C GLY A 262 -23.45 -11.99 11.47
N ALA A 263 -22.24 -11.42 11.52
CA ALA A 263 -21.06 -12.02 10.91
C ALA A 263 -20.40 -13.00 11.89
N HIS A 264 -19.92 -14.14 11.38
CA HIS A 264 -19.19 -15.11 12.18
C HIS A 264 -17.74 -14.64 12.37
N LEU A 265 -17.27 -14.54 13.61
CA LEU A 265 -15.90 -14.17 13.95
C LEU A 265 -15.08 -15.40 14.33
N VAL A 266 -13.95 -15.59 13.66
CA VAL A 266 -12.95 -16.62 13.97
C VAL A 266 -11.64 -15.93 14.34
N MET A 267 -11.09 -16.27 15.51
CA MET A 267 -9.82 -15.76 16.00
C MET A 267 -8.78 -16.87 15.96
N LEU A 268 -7.67 -16.62 15.26
CA LEU A 268 -6.57 -17.56 15.09
C LEU A 268 -5.30 -16.95 15.68
N THR A 269 -5.04 -17.26 16.95
CA THR A 269 -3.87 -16.81 17.69
C THR A 269 -2.87 -17.94 17.86
N GLY A 270 -1.60 -17.67 17.56
CA GLY A 270 -0.52 -18.61 17.81
C GLY A 270 0.69 -18.38 16.90
N PRO A 271 1.77 -19.14 17.11
CA PRO A 271 3.02 -18.97 16.38
C PRO A 271 2.83 -19.12 14.87
N ARG A 272 3.68 -18.45 14.09
CA ARG A 272 3.69 -18.57 12.62
C ARG A 272 4.21 -19.96 12.24
N GLY A 273 3.54 -20.61 11.29
CA GLY A 273 4.03 -21.83 10.64
C GLY A 273 4.20 -21.62 9.13
N ASP A 274 4.09 -22.71 8.37
CA ASP A 274 4.23 -22.71 6.91
C ASP A 274 2.93 -22.37 6.16
N SER A 275 1.82 -22.21 6.88
CA SER A 275 0.50 -21.85 6.34
C SER A 275 0.02 -20.49 6.87
N TRP A 276 -1.15 -20.04 6.40
CA TRP A 276 -1.74 -18.78 6.89
C TRP A 276 -2.37 -18.91 8.28
N VAL A 277 -2.54 -20.13 8.80
CA VAL A 277 -3.06 -20.40 10.15
C VAL A 277 -1.91 -20.62 11.15
N PRO A 278 -2.19 -20.62 12.48
CA PRO A 278 -1.18 -20.90 13.48
C PRO A 278 -0.48 -22.25 13.27
N ALA A 279 0.80 -22.33 13.65
CA ALA A 279 1.59 -23.54 13.49
C ALA A 279 0.91 -24.75 14.15
N GLY A 280 0.92 -25.89 13.44
CA GLY A 280 0.28 -27.12 13.89
C GLY A 280 -1.23 -27.19 13.64
N GLN A 281 -1.84 -26.14 13.06
CA GLN A 281 -3.22 -26.18 12.58
C GLN A 281 -3.25 -26.46 11.07
N ASP A 282 -4.25 -27.21 10.65
CA ASP A 282 -4.58 -27.46 9.25
C ASP A 282 -6.03 -27.05 9.03
N LEU A 283 -6.22 -25.93 8.35
CA LEU A 283 -7.53 -25.32 8.13
C LEU A 283 -7.48 -24.53 6.83
N ARG A 284 -8.50 -24.73 6.00
CA ARG A 284 -8.71 -24.01 4.75
C ARG A 284 -9.83 -22.99 4.91
N LEU A 285 -9.81 -21.96 4.09
CA LEU A 285 -10.91 -20.98 4.03
C LEU A 285 -12.27 -21.66 3.76
N THR A 286 -12.29 -22.75 2.99
CA THR A 286 -13.52 -23.52 2.71
C THR A 286 -14.07 -24.26 3.91
N ASP A 287 -13.24 -24.58 4.90
CA ASP A 287 -13.70 -25.24 6.14
C ASP A 287 -14.47 -24.24 7.02
N LEU A 288 -14.08 -22.97 6.98
CA LEU A 288 -14.75 -21.87 7.69
C LEU A 288 -15.91 -21.26 6.90
N ALA A 289 -15.78 -21.22 5.57
CA ALA A 289 -16.78 -20.69 4.65
C ALA A 289 -17.01 -21.67 3.49
N PRO A 290 -17.87 -22.69 3.67
CA PRO A 290 -18.22 -23.63 2.59
C PRO A 290 -18.82 -22.94 1.35
N TRP A 291 -19.31 -21.71 1.52
CA TRP A 291 -19.87 -20.84 0.49
C TRP A 291 -18.85 -19.87 -0.14
N LEU A 292 -17.55 -20.07 0.08
CA LEU A 292 -16.48 -19.16 -0.34
C LEU A 292 -16.58 -18.72 -1.81
N GLY A 293 -16.92 -19.63 -2.74
CA GLY A 293 -17.06 -19.30 -4.16
C GLY A 293 -18.13 -18.23 -4.48
N GLN A 294 -19.07 -18.00 -3.56
CA GLN A 294 -20.12 -16.99 -3.66
C GLN A 294 -19.76 -15.70 -2.91
N ALA A 295 -18.53 -15.58 -2.41
CA ALA A 295 -18.08 -14.47 -1.58
C ALA A 295 -17.05 -13.61 -2.28
N ASP A 296 -16.98 -12.36 -1.84
CA ASP A 296 -15.78 -11.55 -2.00
C ASP A 296 -14.89 -11.71 -0.77
N VAL A 297 -13.59 -11.86 -1.01
CA VAL A 297 -12.56 -12.03 0.01
C VAL A 297 -11.76 -10.75 0.13
N TYR A 298 -11.83 -10.10 1.28
CA TYR A 298 -11.03 -8.94 1.62
C TYR A 298 -9.89 -9.37 2.55
N LEU A 299 -8.66 -9.08 2.15
CA LEU A 299 -7.46 -9.52 2.84
C LEU A 299 -6.51 -8.36 3.15
N CYS A 300 -6.05 -8.26 4.40
CA CYS A 300 -5.04 -7.29 4.77
C CYS A 300 -4.12 -7.79 5.90
N GLY A 301 -2.81 -7.69 5.70
CA GLY A 301 -1.82 -8.15 6.67
C GLY A 301 -0.38 -8.10 6.14
N PRO A 302 0.58 -8.79 6.78
CA PRO A 302 1.94 -8.91 6.28
C PRO A 302 1.99 -9.62 4.92
N ARG A 303 2.83 -9.16 3.99
CA ARG A 303 2.90 -9.67 2.61
C ARG A 303 3.01 -11.19 2.52
N SER A 304 4.01 -11.78 3.19
CA SER A 304 4.24 -13.23 3.15
C SER A 304 3.06 -14.03 3.69
N TRP A 305 2.32 -13.49 4.65
CA TRP A 305 1.12 -14.14 5.18
C TRP A 305 -0.07 -14.00 4.22
N MET A 306 -0.23 -12.84 3.59
CA MET A 306 -1.30 -12.65 2.61
C MET A 306 -1.12 -13.57 1.41
N GLU A 307 0.10 -13.77 0.91
CA GLU A 307 0.38 -14.70 -0.19
C GLU A 307 -0.12 -16.12 0.10
N LEU A 308 -0.05 -16.58 1.36
CA LEU A 308 -0.58 -17.87 1.79
C LEU A 308 -2.12 -17.91 1.80
N VAL A 309 -2.77 -16.83 2.24
CA VAL A 309 -4.25 -16.72 2.19
C VAL A 309 -4.75 -16.63 0.75
N GLU A 310 -4.07 -15.85 -0.10
CA GLU A 310 -4.39 -15.73 -1.53
C GLU A 310 -4.25 -17.09 -2.24
N ALA A 311 -3.21 -17.87 -1.90
CA ALA A 311 -3.01 -19.21 -2.44
C ALA A 311 -4.16 -20.16 -2.06
N ASP A 312 -4.59 -20.16 -0.80
CA ASP A 312 -5.72 -20.97 -0.33
C ASP A 312 -7.04 -20.55 -0.99
N ALA A 313 -7.31 -19.24 -1.07
CA ALA A 313 -8.50 -18.71 -1.77
C ALA A 313 -8.53 -19.11 -3.25
N ARG A 314 -7.40 -19.01 -3.95
CA ARG A 314 -7.28 -19.43 -5.37
C ARG A 314 -7.44 -20.93 -5.53
N ALA A 315 -6.88 -21.74 -4.62
CA ALA A 315 -7.07 -23.19 -4.62
C ALA A 315 -8.54 -23.59 -4.44
N ALA A 316 -9.31 -22.75 -3.74
CA ALA A 316 -10.76 -22.89 -3.61
C ALA A 316 -11.58 -22.31 -4.79
N GLY A 317 -10.92 -21.83 -5.84
CA GLY A 317 -11.57 -21.33 -7.06
C GLY A 317 -12.03 -19.87 -7.02
N ILE A 318 -11.58 -19.07 -6.06
CA ILE A 318 -11.86 -17.62 -6.03
C ILE A 318 -11.26 -16.93 -7.26
N ALA A 319 -12.11 -16.21 -8.00
CA ALA A 319 -11.66 -15.40 -9.13
C ALA A 319 -10.90 -14.15 -8.65
N GLN A 320 -9.99 -13.65 -9.47
CA GLN A 320 -9.21 -12.44 -9.14
C GLN A 320 -10.09 -11.22 -8.83
N ALA A 321 -11.25 -11.09 -9.47
CA ALA A 321 -12.19 -9.99 -9.26
C ALA A 321 -12.91 -10.06 -7.91
N GLN A 322 -12.94 -11.22 -7.26
CA GLN A 322 -13.52 -11.44 -5.94
C GLN A 322 -12.49 -11.26 -4.82
N LEU A 323 -11.21 -11.13 -5.16
CA LEU A 323 -10.10 -11.03 -4.22
C LEU A 323 -9.62 -9.58 -4.11
N HIS A 324 -9.91 -8.96 -2.98
CA HIS A 324 -9.55 -7.57 -2.66
C HIS A 324 -8.43 -7.61 -1.63
N ALA A 325 -7.20 -7.27 -2.02
CA ALA A 325 -6.05 -7.30 -1.12
C ALA A 325 -5.40 -5.92 -1.01
N GLU A 326 -5.18 -5.45 0.22
CA GLU A 326 -4.42 -4.22 0.50
C GLU A 326 -3.07 -4.59 1.12
N ARG A 327 -1.99 -4.19 0.44
CA ARG A 327 -0.61 -4.53 0.84
C ARG A 327 0.11 -3.31 1.40
N PHE A 328 0.55 -3.41 2.65
CA PHE A 328 1.44 -2.41 3.24
C PHE A 328 2.89 -2.87 3.06
N ASP A 329 3.57 -2.29 2.08
CA ASP A 329 5.01 -2.45 1.94
C ASP A 329 5.70 -1.33 2.72
N PHE A 330 6.55 -1.72 3.67
CA PHE A 330 7.40 -0.84 4.47
C PHE A 330 8.86 -1.01 4.08
#